data_AF-A0A2U3CHZ5-F1
#
_entry.id   AF-A0A2U3CHZ5-F1
#
_cell.length_a   1.000
_cell.length_b   1.000
_cell.length_c   1.000
_cell.angle_alpha   90.00
_cell.angle_beta   90.00
_cell.angle_gamma   90.00
#
_symmetry.space_group_name_H-M   'P 1'
#
loop_
_entity.id
_entity.type
_entity.pdbx_description
1 polymer ?
#
loop_
_entity_poly.entity_id
_entity_poly.type
_entity_poly.pdbx_seq_one_letter_code
_entity_poly.pdbx_strand_id
1 'polypeptide(L)' 'MKGNRIKIISRPIGNWDPFQVSSRCIICWKPVKDDDPLMECPHCHSKAHQQHMLRWLAKKNYCPYCNKKW' A
#
# COMPACT_ATOMS: atom_id res chain seq x y z
N MET A 1 36.17 -16.11 -39.78
CA MET A 1 34.79 -15.85 -39.32
C MET A 1 34.85 -14.88 -38.14
N LYS A 2 34.52 -13.59 -38.33
CA LYS A 2 34.64 -12.59 -37.25
C LYS A 2 33.33 -12.57 -36.44
N GLY A 3 33.38 -13.16 -35.24
CA GLY A 3 32.24 -13.24 -34.32
C GLY A 3 31.82 -11.85 -33.85
N ASN A 4 30.58 -11.49 -34.13
CA ASN A 4 30.01 -10.21 -33.76
C ASN A 4 29.64 -10.23 -32.26
N ARG A 5 30.30 -9.41 -31.43
CA ARG A 5 29.98 -9.30 -30.01
C ARG A 5 28.73 -8.44 -29.84
N ILE A 6 27.61 -9.08 -29.48
CA ILE A 6 26.40 -8.37 -29.07
C ILE A 6 26.67 -7.72 -27.71
N LYS A 7 26.61 -6.38 -27.65
CA LYS A 7 26.71 -5.64 -26.39
C LYS A 7 25.35 -5.61 -25.72
N ILE A 8 25.21 -6.33 -24.60
CA ILE A 8 24.01 -6.27 -23.77
C ILE A 8 24.06 -4.94 -22.99
N ILE A 9 23.08 -4.07 -23.23
CA ILE A 9 22.95 -2.78 -22.53
C ILE A 9 22.00 -3.00 -21.36
N SER A 10 22.51 -3.30 -20.18
CA SER A 10 21.71 -3.41 -18.97
C SER A 10 21.52 -2.01 -18.35
N ARG A 11 20.28 -1.53 -18.29
CA ARG A 11 19.90 -0.37 -17.47
C ARG A 11 19.19 -0.84 -16.21
N PRO A 12 19.46 -0.25 -15.03
CA PRO A 12 18.70 -0.58 -13.84
C PRO A 12 17.23 -0.17 -14.00
N ILE A 13 16.30 -1.03 -13.58
CA ILE A 13 14.84 -0.82 -13.64
C ILE A 13 14.40 0.31 -12.68
N GLY A 14 15.20 0.58 -11.65
CA GLY A 14 14.96 1.64 -10.67
C GLY A 14 15.88 1.48 -9.47
N ASN A 15 15.79 2.40 -8.52
CA ASN A 15 16.41 2.29 -7.21
C ASN A 15 15.38 1.72 -6.23
N TRP A 16 15.65 0.53 -5.69
CA TRP A 16 14.77 -0.13 -4.74
C TRP A 16 15.18 0.29 -3.34
N ASP A 17 14.42 1.18 -2.71
CA ASP A 17 14.59 1.49 -1.28
C ASP A 17 13.72 0.54 -0.45
N PRO A 18 14.29 -0.47 0.24
CA PRO A 18 13.53 -1.38 1.10
C PRO A 18 12.87 -0.68 2.29
N PHE A 19 13.25 0.58 2.59
CA PHE A 19 12.68 1.37 3.66
C PHE A 19 11.56 2.30 3.20
N GLN A 20 11.36 2.50 1.89
CA GLN A 20 10.29 3.36 1.34
C GLN A 20 8.96 2.58 1.21
N VAL A 21 8.42 2.10 2.33
CA VAL A 21 7.11 1.46 2.36
C VAL A 21 6.02 2.52 2.50
N SER A 22 5.44 2.96 1.38
CA SER A 22 4.25 3.82 1.40
C SER A 22 3.08 3.08 2.04
N SER A 23 2.50 3.66 3.10
CA SER A 23 1.25 3.16 3.66
C SER A 23 0.13 3.33 2.63
N ARG A 24 -0.70 2.30 2.46
CA ARG A 24 -1.84 2.32 1.52
C ARG A 24 -3.13 2.11 2.28
N CYS A 25 -4.20 2.75 1.81
CA CYS A 25 -5.52 2.53 2.36
C CYS A 25 -5.98 1.11 2.05
N ILE A 26 -6.33 0.34 3.08
CA ILE A 26 -6.79 -1.06 2.92
C ILE A 26 -8.12 -1.22 2.16
N ILE A 27 -8.84 -0.12 1.88
CA ILE A 27 -10.12 -0.15 1.14
C ILE A 27 -9.94 0.25 -0.32
N CYS A 28 -9.30 1.40 -0.59
CA CYS A 28 -9.16 1.92 -1.96
C CYS A 28 -7.78 1.68 -2.58
N TRP A 29 -6.83 1.11 -1.83
CA TRP A 29 -5.47 0.75 -2.27
C TRP A 29 -4.60 1.93 -2.73
N LYS A 30 -5.11 3.16 -2.61
CA LYS A 30 -4.36 4.39 -2.86
C LYS A 30 -3.40 4.68 -1.70
N PRO A 31 -2.25 5.31 -1.97
CA PRO A 31 -1.34 5.75 -0.93
C PRO A 31 -2.08 6.69 0.03
N VAL A 32 -1.87 6.50 1.32
CA VAL A 32 -2.33 7.44 2.35
C VAL A 32 -1.23 8.48 2.58
N LYS A 33 -1.59 9.76 2.59
CA LYS A 33 -0.67 10.85 2.94
C LYS A 33 -0.87 11.21 4.41
N ASP A 34 0.15 11.79 5.03
CA ASP A 34 0.09 12.23 6.43
C ASP A 34 -0.95 13.34 6.67
N ASP A 35 -1.26 14.16 5.65
CA ASP A 35 -2.28 15.21 5.72
C ASP A 35 -3.73 14.70 5.52
N ASP A 36 -3.93 13.46 5.05
CA ASP A 36 -5.27 12.93 4.88
C ASP A 36 -5.86 12.52 6.25
N PRO A 37 -7.17 12.70 6.49
CA PRO A 37 -7.80 12.14 7.68
C PRO A 37 -7.76 10.61 7.59
N LEU A 38 -6.98 9.98 8.47
CA LEU A 38 -6.78 8.54 8.52
C LEU A 38 -7.43 7.92 9.76
N MET A 39 -7.86 6.67 9.60
CA MET A 39 -8.18 5.79 10.70
C MET A 39 -7.26 4.58 10.69
N GLU A 40 -6.91 4.13 11.88
CA GLU A 40 -6.08 2.96 12.11
C GLU A 40 -6.88 1.92 12.89
N CYS A 41 -6.76 0.65 12.49
CA CYS A 41 -7.41 -0.43 13.21
C CYS A 41 -6.67 -0.70 14.54
N PRO A 42 -7.36 -0.74 15.70
CA PRO A 42 -6.71 -0.95 17.00
C PRO A 42 -6.11 -2.34 17.19
N HIS A 43 -6.41 -3.30 16.30
CA HIS A 43 -5.95 -4.68 16.42
C HIS A 43 -4.79 -5.05 15.49
N CYS A 44 -4.70 -4.42 14.33
CA CYS A 44 -3.71 -4.77 13.30
C CYS A 44 -2.95 -3.57 12.75
N HIS A 45 -3.27 -2.36 13.21
CA HIS A 45 -2.67 -1.09 12.81
C HIS A 45 -2.75 -0.79 11.30
N SER A 46 -3.63 -1.49 10.59
CA SER A 46 -3.88 -1.20 9.18
C SER A 46 -4.53 0.17 9.02
N LYS A 47 -3.97 0.98 8.12
CA LYS A 47 -4.40 2.35 7.85
C LYS A 47 -5.42 2.43 6.73
N ALA A 48 -6.39 3.31 6.88
CA ALA A 48 -7.38 3.62 5.86
C ALA A 48 -7.74 5.09 5.88
N HIS A 49 -8.13 5.64 4.73
CA HIS A 49 -8.82 6.93 4.70
C HIS A 49 -10.07 6.87 5.59
N GLN A 50 -10.23 7.85 6.47
CA GLN A 50 -11.30 7.91 7.45
C GLN A 50 -12.68 7.73 6.80
N GLN A 51 -12.93 8.41 5.68
CA GLN A 51 -14.21 8.32 4.97
C GLN A 51 -14.51 6.90 4.47
N HIS A 52 -13.52 6.21 3.91
CA HIS A 52 -13.71 4.83 3.44
C HIS A 52 -13.99 3.89 4.61
N MET A 53 -13.25 4.08 5.72
CA MET A 53 -13.41 3.22 6.89
C MET A 53 -14.76 3.44 7.59
N LEU A 54 -15.22 4.68 7.77
CA LEU A 54 -16.56 4.94 8.32
C LEU A 54 -17.67 4.29 7.50
N ARG A 55 -17.60 4.40 6.17
CA ARG A 55 -18.59 3.76 5.27
C ARG A 55 -18.58 2.24 5.40
N TRP A 56 -17.42 1.64 5.61
CA TRP A 56 -17.29 0.21 5.84
C TRP A 56 -17.88 -0.21 7.18
N LEU A 57 -17.53 0.49 8.26
CA LEU A 57 -17.99 0.18 9.61
C LEU A 57 -19.48 0.37 9.79
N ALA A 58 -20.07 1.36 9.12
CA ALA A 58 -21.52 1.56 9.08
C ALA A 58 -22.29 0.33 8.55
N LYS A 59 -21.66 -0.54 7.75
CA LYS A 59 -22.29 -1.74 7.17
C LYS A 59 -21.88 -3.05 7.86
N LYS A 60 -20.61 -3.17 8.27
CA LYS A 60 -20.00 -4.46 8.62
C LYS A 60 -19.49 -4.54 10.06
N ASN A 61 -19.17 -3.40 10.69
CA ASN A 61 -18.65 -3.32 12.06
C ASN A 61 -17.42 -4.21 12.38
N TYR A 62 -16.60 -4.55 11.38
CA TYR A 62 -15.34 -5.30 11.54
C TYR A 62 -14.27 -4.79 10.59
N CYS A 63 -13.00 -5.00 10.91
CA CYS A 63 -11.86 -4.57 10.09
C CYS A 63 -11.76 -5.41 8.81
N PRO A 64 -11.65 -4.78 7.61
CA PRO A 64 -11.57 -5.52 6.34
C PRO A 64 -10.26 -6.30 6.15
N TYR A 65 -9.25 -6.05 6.99
CA TYR A 65 -7.94 -6.70 6.92
C TYR A 65 -7.81 -7.87 7.90
N CYS A 66 -8.02 -7.62 9.20
CA CYS A 66 -7.84 -8.63 10.24
C CYS A 66 -9.15 -9.32 10.68
N ASN A 67 -10.30 -8.90 10.16
CA ASN A 67 -11.64 -9.42 10.45
C ASN A 67 -12.07 -9.36 11.93
N LYS A 68 -11.33 -8.65 12.80
CA LYS A 68 -11.73 -8.37 14.18
C LYS A 68 -12.79 -7.27 14.21
N LYS A 69 -13.70 -7.33 15.18
CA LYS A 69 -14.67 -6.27 15.46
C LYS A 69 -13.93 -4.96 15.72
N TRP A 70 -14.39 -3.89 15.08
CA TRP A 70 -13.74 -2.58 15.17
C TRP A 70 -13.80 -2.04 16.60
#